data_AF-J0CYP9-F1
#
_entry.id   AF-J0CYP9-F1
#
_cell.length_a   1.000
_cell.length_b   1.000
_cell.length_c   1.000
_cell.angle_alpha   90.00
_cell.angle_beta   90.00
_cell.angle_gamma   90.00
#
_symmetry.space_group_name_H-M   'P 1'
#
loop_
_entity.id
_entity.type
_entity.pdbx_description
1 polymer ?
#
loop_
_entity_poly.entity_id
_entity_poly.type
_entity_poly.pdbx_seq_one_letter_code
_entity_poly.pdbx_strand_id
1 'polypeptide(L)'
;MTLLNGPVDALSSVTCLELDAVSLTAAQLHLIVSLPRLRSLHLEVVHCDVPETPPPVGFHLDELWLFGPSDGRLATSLLVPAPPLLQYLGFPHIRHFVYDACAEWLDAMTTSPRSRPHTILVEKWDDVHLSNGISFPCDAWRMSDGAGFISDQYGAHTNDDLSWADVREIFEDLLELVIPYRVLRMADYNLEFRNLTRLCVRIDDPISTSRAWPKFRAVRCPRLRTLELWDGGVSIAAAEIVEFVRDFFVFDAQHPPELIIRDVRLIPSSAPLTELRELVSAIQRPDGPARESFVVELKSQWHVAVRR
;
A
#
# COMPACT_ATOMS: atom_id res chain seq x y z
N MET A 1 -30.02 -45.41 -14.50
CA MET A 1 -29.68 -44.54 -13.34
C MET A 1 -28.38 -43.85 -13.66
N THR A 2 -28.49 -42.65 -14.19
CA THR A 2 -27.40 -41.71 -14.48
C THR A 2 -26.85 -41.22 -13.14
N LEU A 3 -25.55 -41.43 -12.90
CA LEU A 3 -24.87 -40.77 -11.79
C LEU A 3 -24.88 -39.26 -12.10
N LEU A 4 -25.63 -38.53 -11.29
CA LEU A 4 -25.76 -37.08 -11.35
C LEU A 4 -24.39 -36.41 -11.36
N ASN A 5 -24.28 -35.43 -12.25
CA ASN A 5 -23.25 -34.41 -12.35
C ASN A 5 -22.54 -34.16 -11.01
N GLY A 6 -21.26 -34.54 -11.00
CA GLY A 6 -20.39 -34.44 -9.84
C GLY A 6 -20.02 -32.99 -9.47
N PRO A 7 -19.08 -32.82 -8.52
CA PRO A 7 -18.71 -31.57 -7.83
C PRO A 7 -18.42 -30.32 -8.69
N VAL A 8 -18.38 -30.43 -10.01
CA VAL A 8 -18.19 -29.34 -10.99
C VAL A 8 -19.39 -28.37 -11.01
N ASP A 9 -20.62 -28.86 -10.88
CA ASP A 9 -21.80 -27.97 -10.82
C ASP A 9 -21.79 -27.12 -9.53
N ALA A 10 -21.29 -27.69 -8.42
CA ALA A 10 -21.22 -27.02 -7.12
C ALA A 10 -20.20 -25.87 -7.07
N LEU A 11 -19.19 -25.89 -7.94
CA LEU A 11 -18.13 -24.87 -7.99
C LEU A 11 -18.30 -23.89 -9.16
N SER A 12 -19.32 -24.07 -10.00
CA SER A 12 -19.57 -23.24 -11.18
C SER A 12 -19.88 -21.76 -10.87
N SER A 13 -20.31 -21.47 -9.64
CA SER A 13 -20.60 -20.11 -9.15
C SER A 13 -19.44 -19.47 -8.39
N VAL A 14 -18.31 -20.17 -8.20
CA VAL A 14 -17.18 -19.66 -7.42
C VAL A 14 -16.53 -18.49 -8.16
N THR A 15 -16.54 -17.32 -7.52
CA THR A 15 -15.93 -16.09 -8.04
C THR A 15 -14.64 -15.70 -7.30
N CYS A 16 -14.50 -16.16 -6.06
CA CYS A 16 -13.30 -16.01 -5.24
C CYS A 16 -12.93 -17.37 -4.68
N LEU A 17 -11.64 -17.71 -4.76
CA LEU A 17 -11.10 -18.92 -4.16
C LEU A 17 -9.87 -18.58 -3.33
N GLU A 18 -9.88 -19.04 -2.09
CA GLU A 18 -8.78 -18.93 -1.14
C GLU A 18 -8.25 -20.33 -0.83
N LEU A 19 -6.92 -20.47 -0.85
CA LEU A 19 -6.23 -21.72 -0.59
C LEU A 19 -4.99 -21.48 0.26
N ASP A 20 -4.96 -22.15 1.41
CA ASP A 20 -3.78 -22.37 2.23
C ASP A 20 -3.34 -23.83 2.04
N ALA A 21 -2.13 -24.02 1.49
CA ALA A 21 -1.57 -25.35 1.27
C ALA A 21 -0.04 -25.33 1.22
N VAL A 22 0.60 -26.41 1.64
CA VAL A 22 2.07 -26.55 1.48
C VAL A 22 2.47 -26.56 0.00
N SER A 23 1.68 -27.22 -0.87
CA SER A 23 2.01 -27.31 -2.29
C SER A 23 0.78 -27.46 -3.15
N LEU A 24 0.81 -26.87 -4.35
CA LEU A 24 -0.20 -27.01 -5.38
C LEU A 24 0.39 -27.68 -6.62
N THR A 25 -0.15 -28.83 -7.00
CA THR A 25 0.27 -29.53 -8.22
C THR A 25 -0.30 -28.86 -9.47
N ALA A 26 0.34 -29.08 -10.63
CA ALA A 26 -0.12 -28.56 -11.91
C ALA A 26 -1.58 -28.98 -12.22
N ALA A 27 -1.96 -30.21 -11.90
CA ALA A 27 -3.34 -30.67 -12.10
C ALA A 27 -4.34 -29.89 -11.24
N GLN A 28 -4.01 -29.57 -9.99
CA GLN A 28 -4.86 -28.77 -9.11
C GLN A 28 -4.96 -27.32 -9.58
N LEU A 29 -3.83 -26.71 -9.98
CA LEU A 29 -3.83 -25.37 -10.53
C LEU A 29 -4.68 -25.29 -11.81
N HIS A 30 -4.57 -26.29 -12.70
CA HIS A 30 -5.39 -26.35 -13.90
C HIS A 30 -6.90 -26.43 -13.58
N LEU A 31 -7.29 -27.20 -12.55
CA LEU A 31 -8.68 -27.27 -12.10
C LEU A 31 -9.18 -25.94 -11.56
N ILE A 32 -8.35 -25.21 -10.81
CA ILE A 32 -8.68 -23.89 -10.26
C ILE A 32 -8.92 -22.88 -11.38
N VAL A 33 -8.01 -22.76 -12.34
CA VAL A 33 -8.17 -21.82 -13.47
C VAL A 33 -9.29 -22.23 -14.43
N SER A 34 -9.77 -23.47 -14.33
CA SER A 34 -10.93 -23.96 -15.10
C SER A 34 -12.27 -23.60 -14.46
N LEU A 35 -12.28 -22.95 -13.29
CA LEU A 35 -13.51 -22.42 -12.70
C LEU A 35 -14.03 -21.25 -13.53
N PRO A 36 -15.25 -21.35 -14.11
CA PRO A 36 -15.68 -20.46 -15.19
C PRO A 36 -15.97 -19.01 -14.75
N ARG A 37 -16.16 -18.79 -13.44
CA ARG A 37 -16.50 -17.48 -12.87
C ARG A 37 -15.42 -16.94 -11.93
N LEU A 38 -14.29 -17.63 -11.79
CA LEU A 38 -13.22 -17.19 -10.90
C LEU A 38 -12.67 -15.83 -11.38
N ARG A 39 -12.60 -14.87 -10.46
CA ARG A 39 -12.08 -13.51 -10.66
C ARG A 39 -11.06 -13.12 -9.62
N SER A 40 -11.15 -13.67 -8.43
CA SER A 40 -10.21 -13.45 -7.34
C SER A 40 -9.61 -14.77 -6.88
N LEU A 41 -8.28 -14.83 -6.79
CA LEU A 41 -7.55 -16.02 -6.37
C LEU A 41 -6.55 -15.64 -5.28
N HIS A 42 -6.67 -16.25 -4.11
CA HIS A 42 -5.79 -16.05 -2.98
C HIS A 42 -5.02 -17.34 -2.71
N LEU A 43 -3.69 -17.30 -2.81
CA LEU A 43 -2.81 -18.44 -2.63
C LEU A 43 -1.81 -18.16 -1.51
N GLU A 44 -1.97 -18.88 -0.40
CA GLU A 44 -0.95 -19.05 0.62
C GLU A 44 -0.31 -20.42 0.39
N VAL A 45 0.71 -20.47 -0.47
CA VAL A 45 1.36 -21.73 -0.87
C VAL A 45 2.87 -21.64 -0.91
N VAL A 46 3.55 -22.66 -0.37
CA VAL A 46 5.02 -22.73 -0.39
C VAL A 46 5.55 -23.09 -1.77
N HIS A 47 4.84 -23.95 -2.49
CA HIS A 47 5.24 -24.43 -3.81
C HIS A 47 4.04 -24.57 -4.74
N CYS A 48 4.20 -24.18 -6.00
CA CYS A 48 3.18 -24.34 -7.01
C CYS A 48 3.78 -24.76 -8.35
N ASP A 49 3.37 -25.93 -8.84
CA ASP A 49 3.75 -26.42 -10.16
C ASP A 49 2.90 -25.74 -11.24
N VAL A 50 3.55 -25.31 -12.31
CA VAL A 50 2.87 -24.65 -13.44
C VAL A 50 2.44 -25.69 -14.47
N PRO A 51 1.16 -25.70 -14.90
CA PRO A 51 0.71 -26.59 -15.96
C PRO A 51 1.46 -26.38 -17.26
N GLU A 52 1.79 -27.47 -17.95
CA GLU A 52 2.34 -27.41 -19.32
C GLU A 52 1.27 -27.00 -20.35
N THR A 53 0.00 -27.21 -20.02
CA THR A 53 -1.14 -26.79 -20.85
C THR A 53 -1.42 -25.30 -20.62
N PRO A 54 -1.82 -24.53 -21.66
CA PRO A 54 -2.20 -23.13 -21.48
C PRO A 54 -3.45 -23.00 -20.58
N PRO A 55 -3.65 -21.82 -19.95
CA PRO A 55 -4.87 -21.57 -19.19
C PRO A 55 -6.11 -21.62 -20.12
N PRO A 56 -7.29 -21.97 -19.59
CA PRO A 56 -8.52 -22.04 -20.37
C PRO A 56 -8.84 -20.72 -21.10
N VAL A 57 -9.42 -20.83 -22.31
CA VAL A 57 -9.79 -19.66 -23.10
C VAL A 57 -10.81 -18.80 -22.33
N GLY A 58 -10.49 -17.53 -22.13
CA GLY A 58 -11.34 -16.58 -21.42
C GLY A 58 -11.13 -16.53 -19.90
N PHE A 59 -10.23 -17.35 -19.36
CA PHE A 59 -9.76 -17.21 -17.98
C PHE A 59 -9.11 -15.83 -17.80
N HIS A 60 -9.55 -15.11 -16.77
CA HIS A 60 -8.96 -13.84 -16.34
C HIS A 60 -9.24 -13.62 -14.87
N LEU A 61 -8.22 -13.15 -14.16
CA LEU A 61 -8.32 -12.69 -12.79
C LEU A 61 -8.40 -11.16 -12.77
N ASP A 62 -9.34 -10.64 -11.99
CA ASP A 62 -9.37 -9.23 -11.61
C ASP A 62 -8.41 -9.00 -10.42
N GLU A 63 -8.23 -10.02 -9.58
CA GLU A 63 -7.50 -9.95 -8.32
C GLU A 63 -6.67 -11.23 -8.08
N LEU A 64 -5.43 -11.05 -7.64
CA LEU A 64 -4.52 -12.14 -7.27
C LEU A 64 -3.74 -11.78 -6.01
N TRP A 65 -3.83 -12.65 -5.00
CA TRP A 65 -3.10 -12.55 -3.76
C TRP A 65 -2.14 -13.72 -3.66
N LEU A 66 -0.87 -13.43 -3.44
CA LEU A 66 0.13 -14.46 -3.20
C LEU A 66 0.81 -14.17 -1.86
N PHE A 67 0.81 -15.19 -1.01
CA PHE A 67 1.56 -15.21 0.24
C PHE A 67 2.48 -16.43 0.25
N GLY A 68 3.76 -16.18 0.55
CA GLY A 68 4.75 -17.22 0.76
C GLY A 68 5.00 -17.45 2.25
N PRO A 69 5.58 -18.58 2.66
CA PRO A 69 6.00 -18.75 4.04
C PRO A 69 7.01 -17.67 4.42
N SER A 70 6.75 -17.02 5.55
CA SER A 70 7.55 -15.94 6.16
C SER A 70 8.98 -16.35 6.57
N ASP A 71 9.36 -17.61 6.37
CA ASP A 71 10.74 -18.06 6.47
C ASP A 71 11.49 -17.64 5.19
N GLY A 72 12.07 -16.44 5.21
CA GLY A 72 12.74 -15.71 4.11
C GLY A 72 13.93 -16.40 3.40
N ARG A 73 13.97 -17.73 3.34
CA ARG A 73 14.86 -18.53 2.50
C ARG A 73 14.25 -18.93 1.15
N LEU A 74 12.94 -18.75 0.96
CA LEU A 74 12.22 -19.06 -0.28
C LEU A 74 11.61 -17.81 -0.98
N ALA A 75 11.65 -16.64 -0.34
CA ALA A 75 11.06 -15.40 -0.86
C ALA A 75 11.87 -14.72 -1.98
N THR A 76 13.08 -15.19 -2.28
CA THR A 76 13.95 -14.58 -3.28
C THR A 76 13.68 -15.13 -4.68
N SER A 77 13.28 -14.23 -5.59
CA SER A 77 13.14 -14.43 -7.05
C SER A 77 11.73 -14.80 -7.60
N LEU A 78 10.67 -14.20 -7.05
CA LEU A 78 9.30 -14.43 -7.54
C LEU A 78 8.77 -13.35 -8.51
N LEU A 79 9.57 -12.37 -8.93
CA LEU A 79 9.05 -11.23 -9.70
C LEU A 79 9.81 -10.87 -10.98
N VAL A 80 11.09 -11.24 -11.14
CA VAL A 80 11.81 -10.99 -12.42
C VAL A 80 12.78 -12.12 -12.80
N PRO A 81 12.63 -12.72 -14.00
CA PRO A 81 11.45 -12.60 -14.86
C PRO A 81 10.21 -13.09 -14.11
N ALA A 82 9.03 -12.52 -14.38
CA ALA A 82 7.77 -12.96 -13.77
C ALA A 82 7.71 -14.49 -13.89
N PRO A 83 7.67 -15.25 -12.77
CA PRO A 83 7.74 -16.69 -12.80
C PRO A 83 6.67 -17.24 -13.73
N PRO A 84 6.91 -18.41 -14.36
CA PRO A 84 5.93 -19.03 -15.25
C PRO A 84 4.51 -19.10 -14.66
N LEU A 85 4.38 -19.18 -13.33
CA LEU A 85 3.13 -19.11 -12.60
C LEU A 85 2.38 -17.78 -12.76
N LEU A 86 3.05 -16.63 -12.57
CA LEU A 86 2.42 -15.32 -12.69
C LEU A 86 1.91 -15.08 -14.11
N GLN A 87 2.70 -15.46 -15.11
CA GLN A 87 2.31 -15.38 -16.51
C GLN A 87 1.11 -16.30 -16.79
N TYR A 88 1.13 -17.52 -16.25
CA TYR A 88 0.02 -18.47 -16.37
C TYR A 88 -1.29 -17.92 -15.79
N LEU A 89 -1.20 -17.17 -14.69
CA LEU A 89 -2.35 -16.55 -14.01
C LEU A 89 -2.81 -15.23 -14.66
N GLY A 90 -2.09 -14.72 -15.66
CA GLY A 90 -2.47 -13.52 -16.42
C GLY A 90 -1.80 -12.22 -15.96
N PHE A 91 -0.80 -12.28 -15.08
CA PHE A 91 0.09 -11.13 -14.85
C PHE A 91 0.83 -10.80 -16.16
N PRO A 92 1.03 -9.52 -16.52
CA PRO A 92 0.81 -8.30 -15.74
C PRO A 92 -0.61 -7.68 -15.79
N HIS A 93 -1.58 -8.29 -16.47
CA HIS A 93 -2.89 -7.67 -16.74
C HIS A 93 -3.92 -7.75 -15.60
N ILE A 94 -3.57 -8.38 -14.48
CA ILE A 94 -4.44 -8.51 -13.30
C ILE A 94 -4.62 -7.12 -12.66
N ARG A 95 -5.87 -6.68 -12.45
CA ARG A 95 -6.13 -5.31 -11.99
C ARG A 95 -5.60 -5.04 -10.58
N HIS A 96 -5.80 -5.97 -9.66
CA HIS A 96 -5.38 -5.86 -8.26
C HIS A 96 -4.42 -6.99 -7.90
N PHE A 97 -3.19 -6.66 -7.53
CA PHE A 97 -2.17 -7.64 -7.19
C PHE A 97 -1.60 -7.41 -5.79
N VAL A 98 -1.72 -8.42 -4.92
CA VAL A 98 -1.29 -8.37 -3.52
C VAL A 98 -0.16 -9.37 -3.30
N TYR A 99 0.95 -8.92 -2.70
CA TYR A 99 2.17 -9.71 -2.60
C TYR A 99 2.98 -9.42 -1.32
N ASP A 100 3.63 -10.43 -0.75
CA ASP A 100 4.53 -10.30 0.40
C ASP A 100 5.93 -9.82 -0.02
N ALA A 101 6.53 -8.92 0.75
CA ALA A 101 7.67 -8.09 0.36
C ALA A 101 8.81 -8.81 -0.39
N CYS A 102 9.17 -8.27 -1.56
CA CYS A 102 10.32 -8.69 -2.36
C CYS A 102 10.90 -7.47 -3.08
N ALA A 103 12.22 -7.38 -3.17
CA ALA A 103 12.92 -6.21 -3.71
C ALA A 103 12.51 -5.87 -5.16
N GLU A 104 12.19 -6.90 -5.94
CA GLU A 104 11.82 -6.83 -7.34
C GLU A 104 10.33 -6.48 -7.58
N TRP A 105 9.54 -6.30 -6.52
CA TRP A 105 8.11 -5.99 -6.62
C TRP A 105 7.89 -4.65 -7.33
N LEU A 106 8.69 -3.66 -6.96
CA LEU A 106 8.57 -2.31 -7.46
C LEU A 106 8.75 -2.24 -8.98
N ASP A 107 9.79 -2.90 -9.49
CA ASP A 107 10.08 -3.00 -10.92
C ASP A 107 8.95 -3.72 -11.67
N ALA A 108 8.45 -4.82 -11.11
CA ALA A 108 7.36 -5.60 -11.70
C ALA A 108 6.06 -4.80 -11.78
N MET A 109 5.77 -3.94 -10.80
CA MET A 109 4.54 -3.15 -10.76
C MET A 109 4.61 -1.85 -11.55
N THR A 110 5.79 -1.35 -11.89
CA THR A 110 5.98 -0.08 -12.62
C THR A 110 6.33 -0.25 -14.08
N THR A 111 6.59 -1.48 -14.54
CA THR A 111 6.90 -1.79 -15.95
C THR A 111 5.64 -2.04 -16.78
N SER A 112 5.67 -1.61 -18.05
CA SER A 112 4.61 -1.84 -19.04
C SER A 112 4.13 -3.30 -19.04
N PRO A 113 2.80 -3.55 -19.10
CA PRO A 113 1.70 -2.64 -19.39
C PRO A 113 1.23 -1.82 -18.18
N ARG A 114 1.80 -2.04 -17.00
CA ARG A 114 1.53 -1.18 -15.84
C ARG A 114 2.28 0.14 -16.01
N SER A 115 1.84 1.14 -15.28
CA SER A 115 2.45 2.46 -15.29
C SER A 115 2.94 2.84 -13.90
N ARG A 116 3.74 3.90 -13.83
CA ARG A 116 4.18 4.46 -12.56
C ARG A 116 2.95 4.89 -11.74
N PRO A 117 2.95 4.67 -10.43
CA PRO A 117 1.80 5.02 -9.61
C PRO A 117 1.66 6.54 -9.49
N HIS A 118 0.43 7.03 -9.50
CA HIS A 118 0.11 8.43 -9.19
C HIS A 118 -0.33 8.62 -7.74
N THR A 119 -0.68 7.53 -7.05
CA THR A 119 -1.09 7.54 -5.65
C THR A 119 -0.39 6.42 -4.90
N ILE A 120 0.16 6.75 -3.75
CA ILE A 120 0.76 5.80 -2.81
C ILE A 120 0.11 5.99 -1.45
N LEU A 121 -0.31 4.89 -0.83
CA LEU A 121 -0.79 4.87 0.54
C LEU A 121 0.14 3.96 1.33
N VAL A 122 0.79 4.53 2.34
CA VAL A 122 1.60 3.80 3.31
C VAL A 122 0.82 3.78 4.61
N GLU A 123 0.67 2.60 5.20
CA GLU A 123 -0.03 2.41 6.46
C GLU A 123 0.69 1.40 7.34
N LYS A 124 0.55 1.58 8.66
CA LYS A 124 1.18 0.72 9.65
C LYS A 124 0.65 -0.71 9.53
N TRP A 125 1.54 -1.67 9.35
CA TRP A 125 1.24 -3.10 9.35
C TRP A 125 1.78 -3.72 10.64
N ASP A 126 1.01 -3.62 11.72
CA ASP A 126 1.28 -4.33 12.96
C ASP A 126 0.79 -5.77 12.80
N ASP A 127 1.62 -6.68 12.28
CA ASP A 127 1.45 -8.14 12.44
C ASP A 127 2.58 -8.91 11.75
N VAL A 128 3.77 -8.91 12.36
CA VAL A 128 4.67 -10.08 12.24
C VAL A 128 5.25 -10.36 13.61
N HIS A 129 4.55 -11.18 14.39
CA HIS A 129 5.19 -11.91 15.47
C HIS A 129 6.08 -12.97 14.83
N LEU A 130 7.38 -12.69 14.69
CA LEU A 130 8.32 -13.76 14.44
C LEU A 130 8.22 -14.75 15.61
N SER A 131 8.39 -16.03 15.30
CA SER A 131 8.34 -17.15 16.26
C SER A 131 9.34 -17.03 17.44
N ASN A 132 10.22 -16.02 17.41
CA ASN A 132 11.17 -15.65 18.46
C ASN A 132 10.72 -14.47 19.35
N GLY A 133 9.50 -13.92 19.17
CA GLY A 133 8.98 -12.80 19.95
C GLY A 133 9.53 -11.42 19.55
N ILE A 134 10.34 -11.34 18.49
CA ILE A 134 10.80 -10.07 17.92
C ILE A 134 9.78 -9.61 16.89
N SER A 135 9.18 -8.43 17.11
CA SER A 135 8.40 -7.75 16.09
C SER A 135 9.26 -6.67 15.45
N PHE A 136 9.38 -6.71 14.12
CA PHE A 136 9.89 -5.57 13.37
C PHE A 136 8.70 -4.74 12.91
N PRO A 137 8.72 -3.41 13.07
CA PRO A 137 7.68 -2.57 12.50
C PRO A 137 7.77 -2.66 10.98
N CYS A 138 6.71 -3.18 10.36
CA CYS A 138 6.53 -3.14 8.92
C CYS A 138 5.38 -2.20 8.58
N ASP A 139 5.34 -1.82 7.31
CA ASP A 139 4.24 -1.07 6.72
C ASP A 139 3.61 -1.87 5.58
N ALA A 140 2.40 -1.50 5.23
CA ALA A 140 1.76 -1.89 4.00
C ALA A 140 1.79 -0.69 3.04
N TRP A 141 2.05 -0.97 1.78
CA TRP A 141 2.01 -0.04 0.68
C TRP A 141 0.87 -0.43 -0.25
N ARG A 142 0.06 0.55 -0.64
CA ARG A 142 -0.87 0.43 -1.76
C ARG A 142 -0.49 1.45 -2.81
N MET A 143 -0.16 0.96 -3.99
CA MET A 143 0.13 1.77 -5.17
C MET A 143 -1.04 1.70 -6.12
N SER A 144 -1.45 2.84 -6.66
CA SER A 144 -2.43 2.88 -7.74
C SER A 144 -1.99 3.81 -8.87
N ASP A 145 -2.23 3.36 -10.09
CA ASP A 145 -1.91 4.12 -11.30
C ASP A 145 -3.14 4.77 -11.93
N GLY A 146 -2.90 5.63 -12.94
CA GLY A 146 -3.97 6.32 -13.65
C GLY A 146 -4.87 5.41 -14.51
N ALA A 147 -4.45 4.16 -14.77
CA ALA A 147 -5.21 3.18 -15.53
C ALA A 147 -6.11 2.31 -14.63
N GLY A 148 -6.03 2.47 -13.31
CA GLY A 148 -6.87 1.77 -12.34
C GLY A 148 -6.29 0.43 -11.89
N PHE A 149 -5.00 0.18 -12.13
CA PHE A 149 -4.26 -0.91 -11.50
C PHE A 149 -3.96 -0.57 -10.05
N ILE A 150 -4.08 -1.57 -9.19
CA ILE A 150 -3.77 -1.49 -7.77
C ILE A 150 -2.73 -2.57 -7.48
N SER A 151 -1.69 -2.21 -6.73
CA SER A 151 -0.79 -3.20 -6.16
C SER A 151 -0.57 -2.93 -4.68
N ASP A 152 -0.79 -3.96 -3.89
CA ASP A 152 -0.57 -3.93 -2.45
C ASP A 152 0.64 -4.78 -2.09
N GLN A 153 1.53 -4.22 -1.29
CA GLN A 153 2.63 -4.90 -0.65
C GLN A 153 2.45 -4.76 0.86
N TYR A 154 2.60 -5.86 1.61
CA TYR A 154 2.70 -5.82 3.06
C TYR A 154 4.08 -6.32 3.47
N GLY A 155 4.48 -6.04 4.71
CA GLY A 155 5.82 -6.37 5.19
C GLY A 155 6.91 -5.44 4.63
N ALA A 156 6.54 -4.30 4.02
CA ALA A 156 7.50 -3.32 3.53
C ALA A 156 8.25 -2.65 4.69
N HIS A 157 9.54 -2.38 4.50
CA HIS A 157 10.38 -1.72 5.49
C HIS A 157 10.63 -0.28 5.04
N THR A 158 9.58 0.55 5.05
CA THR A 158 9.59 1.90 4.47
C THR A 158 10.77 2.78 4.90
N ASN A 159 11.26 2.63 6.13
CA ASN A 159 12.42 3.40 6.60
C ASN A 159 13.72 3.05 5.86
N ASP A 160 13.90 1.78 5.49
CA ASP A 160 15.01 1.31 4.67
C ASP A 160 14.70 1.56 3.19
N ASP A 161 13.43 1.40 2.76
CA ASP A 161 13.00 1.48 1.37
C ASP A 161 12.87 2.92 0.82
N LEU A 162 12.58 3.93 1.65
CA LEU A 162 12.59 5.35 1.24
C LEU A 162 13.99 5.84 0.84
N SER A 163 15.04 5.09 1.19
CA SER A 163 16.42 5.37 0.79
C SER A 163 16.84 4.65 -0.49
N TRP A 164 16.00 3.76 -1.04
CA TRP A 164 16.32 3.01 -2.26
C TRP A 164 16.32 3.94 -3.48
N ALA A 165 17.32 3.76 -4.34
CA ALA A 165 17.47 4.57 -5.54
C ALA A 165 16.26 4.45 -6.47
N ASP A 166 15.68 3.25 -6.58
CA ASP A 166 14.59 2.93 -7.51
C ASP A 166 13.24 3.52 -7.03
N VAL A 167 13.07 3.68 -5.72
CA VAL A 167 11.88 4.30 -5.12
C VAL A 167 11.85 5.82 -5.38
N ARG A 168 13.00 6.46 -5.62
CA ARG A 168 13.04 7.92 -5.90
C ARG A 168 12.31 8.28 -7.19
N GLU A 169 12.46 7.48 -8.24
CA GLU A 169 11.82 7.76 -9.53
C GLU A 169 10.29 7.72 -9.44
N ILE A 170 9.76 6.87 -8.56
CA ILE A 170 8.32 6.76 -8.31
C ILE A 170 7.78 8.00 -7.60
N PHE A 171 8.53 8.56 -6.65
CA PHE A 171 8.13 9.78 -5.96
C PHE A 171 8.20 11.03 -6.83
N GLU A 172 8.96 11.03 -7.93
CA GLU A 172 8.99 12.16 -8.86
C GLU A 172 7.63 12.37 -9.55
N ASP A 173 6.95 11.29 -9.95
CA ASP A 173 5.67 11.32 -10.69
C ASP A 173 4.44 11.25 -9.78
N LEU A 174 4.65 11.09 -8.47
CA LEU A 174 3.57 10.94 -7.50
C LEU A 174 2.70 12.20 -7.41
N LEU A 175 1.38 12.03 -7.51
CA LEU A 175 0.39 13.11 -7.36
C LEU A 175 -0.19 13.17 -5.95
N GLU A 176 -0.39 12.01 -5.32
CA GLU A 176 -0.99 11.86 -4.00
C GLU A 176 -0.20 10.89 -3.10
N LEU A 177 0.05 11.30 -1.86
CA LEU A 177 0.71 10.46 -0.85
C LEU A 177 -0.14 10.43 0.43
N VAL A 178 -0.48 9.25 0.91
CA VAL A 178 -0.94 9.02 2.29
C VAL A 178 0.21 8.32 3.02
N ILE A 179 0.68 8.86 4.14
CA ILE A 179 1.83 8.29 4.85
C ILE A 179 1.71 8.47 6.38
N PRO A 180 2.18 7.53 7.21
CA PRO A 180 2.20 7.73 8.64
C PRO A 180 3.25 8.77 9.02
N TYR A 181 2.93 9.59 10.02
CA TYR A 181 3.80 10.62 10.58
C TYR A 181 5.19 10.07 10.94
N ARG A 182 5.20 8.89 11.60
CA ARG A 182 6.44 8.23 12.07
C ARG A 182 7.40 7.92 10.92
N VAL A 183 6.86 7.51 9.77
CA VAL A 183 7.61 7.08 8.59
C VAL A 183 8.15 8.30 7.87
N LEU A 184 7.29 9.30 7.64
CA LEU A 184 7.70 10.54 6.97
C LEU A 184 8.83 11.26 7.72
N ARG A 185 8.79 11.27 9.06
CA ARG A 185 9.85 11.84 9.90
C ARG A 185 11.20 11.14 9.75
N MET A 186 11.21 9.86 9.34
CA MET A 186 12.41 9.03 9.21
C MET A 186 12.95 8.95 7.77
N ALA A 187 12.28 9.58 6.80
CA ALA A 187 12.64 9.53 5.39
C ALA A 187 14.04 10.08 5.07
N ASP A 188 14.67 9.59 3.99
CA ASP A 188 15.98 10.05 3.50
C ASP A 188 15.97 11.56 3.17
N TYR A 189 17.08 12.21 3.48
CA TYR A 189 17.33 13.65 3.35
C TYR A 189 17.45 14.13 1.88
N ASN A 190 17.39 13.23 0.90
CA ASN A 190 17.40 13.56 -0.53
C ASN A 190 16.04 13.40 -1.23
N LEU A 191 14.97 13.17 -0.47
CA LEU A 191 13.63 13.02 -1.01
C LEU A 191 13.13 14.31 -1.66
N GLU A 192 12.58 14.21 -2.86
CA GLU A 192 11.95 15.31 -3.60
C GLU A 192 10.62 14.82 -4.21
N PHE A 193 9.57 15.61 -4.01
CA PHE A 193 8.23 15.35 -4.53
C PHE A 193 7.88 16.39 -5.58
N ARG A 194 8.32 16.18 -6.84
CA ARG A 194 8.16 17.20 -7.90
C ARG A 194 6.72 17.44 -8.29
N ASN A 195 5.93 16.37 -8.40
CA ASN A 195 4.56 16.42 -8.89
C ASN A 195 3.48 16.31 -7.81
N LEU A 196 3.87 16.11 -6.55
CA LEU A 196 2.93 15.89 -5.47
C LEU A 196 2.04 17.11 -5.27
N THR A 197 0.73 16.89 -5.43
CA THR A 197 -0.30 17.92 -5.27
C THR A 197 -1.06 17.77 -3.96
N ARG A 198 -1.12 16.55 -3.42
CA ARG A 198 -1.83 16.23 -2.19
C ARG A 198 -0.99 15.33 -1.29
N LEU A 199 -0.73 15.81 -0.08
CA LEU A 199 -0.09 15.04 0.98
C LEU A 199 -1.07 14.84 2.12
N CYS A 200 -1.23 13.60 2.56
CA CYS A 200 -1.98 13.23 3.74
C CYS A 200 -1.04 12.55 4.73
N VAL A 201 -1.01 13.06 5.96
CA VAL A 201 -0.22 12.50 7.05
C VAL A 201 -1.13 11.93 8.12
N ARG A 202 -1.01 10.63 8.36
CA ARG A 202 -1.70 9.96 9.47
C ARG A 202 -0.90 10.13 10.76
N ILE A 203 -1.51 10.71 11.78
CA ILE A 203 -0.90 10.91 13.09
C ILE A 203 -1.30 9.73 13.98
N ASP A 204 -0.53 8.65 13.90
CA ASP A 204 -0.81 7.38 14.60
C ASP A 204 0.02 7.18 15.89
N ASP A 205 0.81 8.19 16.28
CA ASP A 205 1.72 8.12 17.44
C ASP A 205 1.34 9.14 18.54
N PRO A 206 0.77 8.69 19.68
CA PRO A 206 0.48 9.55 20.82
C PRO A 206 1.74 10.07 21.53
N ILE A 207 2.93 9.52 21.23
CA ILE A 207 4.23 9.91 21.81
C ILE A 207 4.90 11.04 21.00
N SER A 208 4.24 11.57 19.96
CA SER A 208 4.85 12.58 19.07
C SER A 208 5.16 13.93 19.72
N THR A 209 4.75 14.18 20.97
CA THR A 209 4.88 15.47 21.69
C THR A 209 6.30 15.84 22.14
N SER A 210 7.38 15.17 21.70
CA SER A 210 8.72 15.45 22.23
C SER A 210 9.93 15.31 21.30
N ARG A 211 9.78 15.06 19.99
CA ARG A 211 10.95 14.92 19.10
C ARG A 211 10.84 15.86 17.90
N ALA A 212 11.63 16.94 17.96
CA ALA A 212 11.77 17.95 16.93
C ALA A 212 11.99 17.34 15.55
N TRP A 213 11.36 17.94 14.53
CA TRP A 213 11.59 17.60 13.13
C TRP A 213 13.07 17.71 12.78
N PRO A 214 13.58 16.88 11.84
CA PRO A 214 14.93 17.04 11.33
C PRO A 214 15.11 18.46 10.77
N LYS A 215 15.91 19.30 11.42
CA LYS A 215 16.10 20.72 11.05
C LYS A 215 16.97 20.94 9.81
N PHE A 216 17.56 19.88 9.25
CA PHE A 216 18.76 20.03 8.44
C PHE A 216 18.56 20.07 6.93
N ARG A 217 17.41 19.63 6.36
CA ARG A 217 17.04 19.83 4.94
C ARG A 217 15.54 19.66 4.75
N ALA A 218 14.89 20.66 4.15
CA ALA A 218 13.47 20.64 3.85
C ALA A 218 13.18 19.89 2.52
N VAL A 219 12.16 19.04 2.52
CA VAL A 219 11.68 18.24 1.39
C VAL A 219 11.00 19.16 0.38
N ARG A 220 11.41 19.09 -0.89
CA ARG A 220 10.85 19.94 -1.94
C ARG A 220 9.53 19.38 -2.46
N CYS A 221 8.47 20.19 -2.36
CA CYS A 221 7.11 19.89 -2.81
C CYS A 221 6.50 21.11 -3.53
N PRO A 222 7.07 21.57 -4.66
CA PRO A 222 6.69 22.85 -5.27
C PRO A 222 5.23 22.90 -5.76
N ARG A 223 4.66 21.73 -6.07
CA ARG A 223 3.28 21.59 -6.59
C ARG A 223 2.26 21.26 -5.50
N LEU A 224 2.65 21.20 -4.23
CA LEU A 224 1.73 20.86 -3.15
C LEU A 224 0.62 21.92 -3.06
N ARG A 225 -0.63 21.46 -3.06
CA ARG A 225 -1.83 22.31 -2.94
C ARG A 225 -2.69 21.92 -1.75
N THR A 226 -2.62 20.68 -1.30
CA THR A 226 -3.40 20.19 -0.17
C THR A 226 -2.51 19.41 0.78
N LEU A 227 -2.52 19.82 2.05
CA LEU A 227 -1.91 19.11 3.16
C LEU A 227 -3.02 18.67 4.11
N GLU A 228 -3.20 17.36 4.28
CA GLU A 228 -4.17 16.80 5.21
C GLU A 228 -3.49 16.17 6.42
N LEU A 229 -4.03 16.42 7.60
CA LEU A 229 -3.67 15.74 8.84
C LEU A 229 -4.86 14.87 9.26
N TRP A 230 -4.64 13.56 9.31
CA TRP A 230 -5.66 12.55 9.62
C TRP A 230 -5.31 11.80 10.89
N ASP A 231 -6.33 11.38 11.64
CA ASP A 231 -6.15 10.69 12.91
C ASP A 231 -7.46 9.99 13.38
N GLY A 232 -7.41 9.32 14.53
CA GLY A 232 -8.53 8.80 15.32
C GLY A 232 -8.58 9.33 16.76
N GLY A 233 -8.16 10.58 17.04
CA GLY A 233 -8.40 11.27 18.32
C GLY A 233 -7.19 11.71 19.15
N VAL A 234 -5.99 11.74 18.57
CA VAL A 234 -4.77 12.36 19.09
C VAL A 234 -4.86 13.89 19.05
N SER A 235 -4.05 14.54 19.90
CA SER A 235 -3.93 15.99 19.95
C SER A 235 -2.55 16.42 19.44
N ILE A 236 -2.50 17.48 18.64
CA ILE A 236 -1.25 18.06 18.11
C ILE A 236 -1.17 19.55 18.48
N ALA A 237 0.02 20.04 18.84
CA ALA A 237 0.20 21.45 19.11
C ALA A 237 0.28 22.25 17.81
N ALA A 238 -0.30 23.46 17.78
CA ALA A 238 -0.18 24.35 16.62
C ALA A 238 1.29 24.67 16.25
N ALA A 239 2.19 24.73 17.25
CA ALA A 239 3.62 24.91 17.03
C ALA A 239 4.26 23.75 16.26
N GLU A 240 3.84 22.51 16.50
CA GLU A 240 4.38 21.32 15.82
C GLU A 240 3.97 21.30 14.34
N ILE A 241 2.74 21.76 14.03
CA ILE A 241 2.30 21.93 12.65
C ILE A 241 3.08 23.05 11.96
N VAL A 242 3.35 24.16 12.66
CA VAL A 242 4.18 25.24 12.11
C VAL A 242 5.58 24.72 11.77
N GLU A 243 6.24 24.03 12.70
CA GLU A 243 7.56 23.43 12.44
C GLU A 243 7.50 22.45 11.27
N PHE A 244 6.46 21.62 11.20
CA PHE A 244 6.25 20.71 10.09
C PHE A 244 6.11 21.44 8.74
N VAL A 245 5.21 22.42 8.66
CA VAL A 245 4.95 23.14 7.41
C VAL A 245 6.15 23.98 6.99
N ARG A 246 6.76 24.71 7.93
CA ARG A 246 7.84 25.67 7.65
C ARG A 246 9.20 25.02 7.50
N ASP A 247 9.54 24.10 8.39
CA ASP A 247 10.91 23.59 8.52
C ASP A 247 11.10 22.27 7.75
N PHE A 248 10.04 21.49 7.55
CA PHE A 248 10.11 20.21 6.84
C PHE A 248 9.84 20.31 5.34
N PHE A 249 9.04 21.27 4.86
CA PHE A 249 8.72 21.39 3.43
C PHE A 249 9.18 22.68 2.77
N VAL A 250 9.50 22.58 1.48
CA VAL A 250 9.67 23.72 0.58
C VAL A 250 8.59 23.65 -0.49
N PHE A 251 7.58 24.51 -0.40
CA PHE A 251 6.52 24.66 -1.40
C PHE A 251 6.56 26.05 -2.05
N ASP A 252 5.77 26.21 -3.12
CA ASP A 252 5.62 27.48 -3.82
C ASP A 252 4.92 28.52 -2.93
N ALA A 253 5.65 29.55 -2.49
CA ALA A 253 5.13 30.60 -1.64
C ALA A 253 4.03 31.46 -2.31
N GLN A 254 3.93 31.46 -3.64
CA GLN A 254 2.84 32.15 -4.35
C GLN A 254 1.53 31.36 -4.27
N HIS A 255 1.61 30.05 -4.01
CA HIS A 255 0.48 29.14 -3.97
C HIS A 255 0.61 28.22 -2.74
N PRO A 256 0.54 28.77 -1.52
CA PRO A 256 0.69 27.97 -0.31
C PRO A 256 -0.42 26.91 -0.20
N PRO A 257 -0.13 25.73 0.35
CA PRO A 257 -1.10 24.65 0.42
C PRO A 257 -2.27 25.02 1.34
N GLU A 258 -3.42 24.44 1.07
CA GLU A 258 -4.53 24.39 2.02
C GLU A 258 -4.27 23.31 3.07
N LEU A 259 -4.49 23.63 4.35
CA LEU A 259 -4.39 22.69 5.45
C LEU A 259 -5.77 22.15 5.83
N ILE A 260 -5.96 20.84 5.73
CA ILE A 260 -7.18 20.15 6.14
C ILE A 260 -6.87 19.32 7.39
N ILE A 261 -7.68 19.47 8.43
CA ILE A 261 -7.52 18.75 9.70
C ILE A 261 -8.76 17.88 9.91
N ARG A 262 -8.58 16.54 9.95
CA ARG A 262 -9.65 15.55 10.15
C ARG A 262 -9.35 14.71 11.38
N ASP A 263 -10.29 14.67 12.33
CA ASP A 263 -10.21 13.87 13.56
C ASP A 263 -8.95 14.10 14.43
N VAL A 264 -8.25 15.21 14.21
CA VAL A 264 -7.11 15.66 15.02
C VAL A 264 -7.53 16.81 15.91
N ARG A 265 -7.25 16.71 17.21
CA ARG A 265 -7.49 17.81 18.15
C ARG A 265 -6.32 18.79 18.15
N LEU A 266 -6.51 19.97 17.56
CA LEU A 266 -5.51 21.03 17.64
C LEU A 266 -5.49 21.65 19.04
N ILE A 267 -4.33 21.62 19.71
CA ILE A 267 -4.08 22.36 20.95
C ILE A 267 -3.67 23.79 20.56
N PRO A 268 -4.52 24.79 20.78
CA PRO A 268 -4.28 26.14 20.30
C PRO A 268 -3.23 26.88 21.14
N SER A 269 -2.39 27.66 20.47
CA SER A 269 -1.63 28.75 21.08
C SER A 269 -1.64 29.95 20.12
N SER A 270 -1.82 31.16 20.66
CA SER A 270 -2.17 32.35 19.86
C SER A 270 -1.10 32.75 18.83
N ALA A 271 0.18 32.71 19.22
CA ALA A 271 1.29 33.05 18.31
C ALA A 271 1.45 32.00 17.18
N PRO A 272 1.63 30.69 17.47
CA PRO A 272 1.70 29.66 16.43
C PRO A 272 0.49 29.56 15.51
N LEU A 273 -0.73 29.84 15.99
CA LEU A 273 -1.91 29.88 15.12
C LEU A 273 -1.90 31.03 14.11
N THR A 274 -1.28 32.16 14.49
CA THR A 274 -1.15 33.32 13.59
C THR A 274 -0.11 33.00 12.52
N GLU A 275 1.03 32.46 12.93
CA GLU A 275 2.09 32.00 12.02
C GLU A 275 1.59 30.92 11.06
N LEU A 276 0.83 29.94 11.55
CA LEU A 276 0.27 28.89 10.70
C LEU A 276 -0.61 29.46 9.59
N ARG A 277 -1.41 30.49 9.87
CA ARG A 277 -2.25 31.17 8.87
C ARG A 277 -1.46 31.97 7.84
N GLU A 278 -0.21 32.34 8.14
CA GLU A 278 0.68 32.99 7.19
C GLU A 278 1.37 31.97 6.26
N LEU A 279 1.49 30.71 6.71
CA LEU A 279 2.15 29.64 5.98
C LEU A 279 1.23 28.86 5.02
N VAL A 280 -0.08 28.89 5.25
CA VAL A 280 -1.07 28.12 4.50
C VAL A 280 -2.13 29.06 3.89
N SER A 281 -2.73 28.67 2.77
CA SER A 281 -3.78 29.48 2.12
C SER A 281 -5.09 29.49 2.91
N ALA A 282 -5.43 28.36 3.53
CA ALA A 282 -6.63 28.18 4.34
C ALA A 282 -6.45 27.04 5.35
N ILE A 283 -7.26 27.05 6.41
CA ILE A 283 -7.36 25.95 7.38
C ILE A 283 -8.81 25.45 7.37
N GLN A 284 -9.02 24.21 6.97
CA GLN A 284 -10.33 23.55 6.96
C GLN A 284 -10.43 22.48 8.05
N ARG A 285 -11.65 22.33 8.60
CA ARG A 285 -12.05 21.25 9.50
C ARG A 285 -13.36 20.66 9.01
N PRO A 286 -13.32 19.91 7.91
CA PRO A 286 -14.52 19.30 7.35
C PRO A 286 -15.13 18.30 8.34
N ASP A 287 -16.46 18.23 8.36
CA ASP A 287 -17.17 17.21 9.12
C ASP A 287 -16.96 15.83 8.50
N GLY A 288 -16.86 14.81 9.35
CA GLY A 288 -16.74 13.40 8.95
C GLY A 288 -15.34 12.82 9.20
N PRO A 289 -15.25 11.50 9.37
CA PRO A 289 -14.03 10.87 9.83
C PRO A 289 -12.93 10.90 8.77
N ALA A 290 -11.69 10.72 9.21
CA ALA A 290 -10.59 10.37 8.31
C ALA A 290 -10.93 9.10 7.51
N ARG A 291 -10.34 8.95 6.31
CA ARG A 291 -10.54 7.75 5.51
C ARG A 291 -10.06 6.53 6.29
N GLU A 292 -10.84 5.45 6.25
CA GLU A 292 -10.45 4.18 6.86
C GLU A 292 -9.13 3.67 6.29
N SER A 293 -8.41 2.94 7.12
CA SER A 293 -7.14 2.31 6.74
C SER A 293 -7.40 1.16 5.78
N PHE A 294 -6.66 1.10 4.67
CA PHE A 294 -6.75 -0.01 3.72
C PHE A 294 -6.16 -1.31 4.29
N VAL A 295 -5.32 -1.22 5.33
CA VAL A 295 -4.90 -2.40 6.09
C VAL A 295 -6.08 -3.13 6.72
N VAL A 296 -7.16 -2.41 7.10
CA VAL A 296 -8.39 -3.06 7.59
C VAL A 296 -9.04 -3.88 6.49
N GLU A 297 -9.14 -3.35 5.28
CA GLU A 297 -9.61 -4.07 4.10
C GLU A 297 -8.75 -5.32 3.87
N LEU A 298 -7.43 -5.16 3.82
CA LEU A 298 -6.48 -6.25 3.62
C LEU A 298 -6.63 -7.37 4.66
N LYS A 299 -6.64 -7.01 5.95
CA LYS A 299 -6.82 -7.97 7.06
C LYS A 299 -8.22 -8.61 7.05
N SER A 300 -9.25 -7.88 6.65
CA SER A 300 -10.63 -8.41 6.60
C SER A 300 -10.84 -9.42 5.48
N GLN A 301 -10.23 -9.17 4.31
CA GLN A 301 -10.27 -10.07 3.15
C GLN A 301 -9.37 -11.29 3.34
N TRP A 302 -8.33 -11.19 4.18
CA TRP A 302 -7.49 -12.31 4.59
C TRP A 302 -8.24 -13.38 5.39
N HIS A 303 -9.23 -13.00 6.20
CA HIS A 303 -9.89 -13.90 7.15
C HIS A 303 -11.26 -14.40 6.71
N VAL A 304 -11.65 -14.24 5.44
CA VAL A 304 -12.91 -14.81 4.92
C VAL A 304 -12.70 -16.28 4.53
N ALA A 305 -12.31 -17.08 5.52
CA ALA A 305 -12.40 -18.53 5.43
C ALA A 305 -13.85 -18.91 5.07
N VAL A 306 -13.99 -19.72 4.03
CA VAL A 306 -15.28 -20.29 3.57
C VAL A 306 -16.02 -20.88 4.78
N ARG A 307 -17.01 -20.14 5.30
CA ARG A 307 -18.00 -20.69 6.21
C ARG A 307 -18.95 -21.53 5.36
N ARG A 308 -18.89 -22.85 5.57
CA ARG A 308 -19.90 -23.81 5.08
C ARG A 308 -21.29 -23.47 5.60
#